data_AF-A0A2V7GDQ5-F1
#
_entry.id   AF-A0A2V7GDQ5-F1
#
_cell.length_a   1.000
_cell.length_b   1.000
_cell.length_c   1.000
_cell.angle_alpha   90.00
_cell.angle_beta   90.00
_cell.angle_gamma   90.00
#
_symmetry.space_group_name_H-M   'P 1'
#
loop_
_entity.id
_entity.type
_entity.pdbx_description
1 polymer ?
#
loop_
_entity_poly.entity_id
_entity_poly.type
_entity_poly.pdbx_seq_one_letter_code
_entity_poly.pdbx_strand_id
1 'polypeptide(L)' 'MAYKGAGAFATITPGVYDFGARYTAGTTNRITVTGVSLVYGHVYTIGARGDTTVTSSTDAKRPLLSSTTNW' A
#
# COMPACT_ATOMS: atom_id res chain seq x y z
N MET A 1 -9.35 5.06 3.93
CA MET A 1 -9.42 6.20 2.99
C MET A 1 -10.68 6.06 2.16
N ALA A 2 -11.33 7.17 1.82
CA ALA A 2 -12.44 7.14 0.86
C ALA A 2 -11.93 6.65 -0.51
N TYR A 3 -12.83 6.11 -1.34
CA TYR A 3 -12.49 5.67 -2.69
C TYR A 3 -11.91 6.84 -3.50
N LYS A 4 -10.79 6.61 -4.23
CA LYS A 4 -10.00 7.63 -4.93
C LYS A 4 -9.55 8.81 -4.04
N GLY A 5 -9.49 8.61 -2.72
CA GLY A 5 -8.93 9.57 -1.78
C GLY A 5 -7.46 9.31 -1.46
N ALA A 6 -6.76 10.35 -1.03
CA ALA A 6 -5.40 10.28 -0.50
C ALA A 6 -5.34 10.92 0.90
N GLY A 7 -4.41 10.46 1.72
CA GLY A 7 -4.10 11.08 3.02
C GLY A 7 -2.97 12.10 2.90
N ALA A 8 -2.73 12.86 3.97
CA ALA A 8 -1.56 13.72 4.08
C ALA A 8 -0.26 12.89 4.15
N PHE A 9 0.84 13.45 3.65
CA PHE A 9 2.16 12.86 3.84
C PHE A 9 2.56 12.90 5.32
N ALA A 10 3.25 11.85 5.77
CA ALA A 10 3.78 11.74 7.12
C ALA A 10 5.27 11.43 7.05
N THR A 11 6.03 12.03 7.97
CA THR A 11 7.45 11.74 8.11
C THR A 11 7.62 10.38 8.78
N ILE A 12 8.54 9.58 8.26
CA ILE A 12 8.91 8.27 8.81
C ILE A 12 10.43 8.16 8.92
N THR A 13 10.91 7.26 9.76
CA THR A 13 12.34 6.93 9.79
C THR A 13 12.69 6.12 8.54
N PRO A 14 13.88 6.28 7.95
CA PRO A 14 14.35 5.40 6.88
C PRO A 14 14.46 3.95 7.38
N GLY A 15 14.09 2.98 6.56
CA GLY A 15 14.10 1.57 6.95
C GLY A 15 13.35 0.66 6.01
N VAL A 16 13.26 -0.61 6.40
CA VAL A 16 12.50 -1.63 5.69
C VAL A 16 11.18 -1.86 6.43
N TYR A 17 10.07 -1.76 5.71
CA TYR A 17 8.74 -1.80 6.27
C TYR A 17 7.87 -2.87 5.60
N ASP A 18 7.00 -3.47 6.41
CA ASP A 18 5.89 -4.28 5.93
C ASP A 18 4.63 -3.42 5.91
N PHE A 19 3.96 -3.36 4.77
CA PHE A 19 2.74 -2.61 4.59
C PHE A 19 1.52 -3.53 4.51
N GLY A 20 0.47 -3.13 5.22
CA GLY A 20 -0.84 -3.77 5.19
C GLY A 20 -1.92 -2.78 4.78
N ALA A 21 -2.86 -3.21 3.94
CA ALA A 21 -4.08 -2.47 3.63
C ALA A 21 -5.31 -3.29 4.00
N ARG A 22 -6.27 -2.63 4.64
CA ARG A 22 -7.57 -3.18 5.06
C ARG A 22 -8.67 -2.14 4.96
N TYR A 23 -9.90 -2.61 4.94
CA TYR A 23 -11.06 -1.74 4.98
C TYR A 23 -11.26 -1.11 6.35
N THR A 24 -12.02 -0.02 6.38
CA THR A 24 -12.54 0.55 7.62
C THR A 24 -13.28 -0.54 8.41
N ALA A 25 -13.04 -0.61 9.72
CA ALA A 25 -13.56 -1.63 10.64
C ALA A 25 -13.07 -3.08 10.41
N GLY A 26 -12.25 -3.35 9.39
CA GLY A 26 -11.61 -4.66 9.22
C GLY A 26 -10.48 -4.87 10.23
N THR A 27 -10.37 -6.10 10.77
CA THR A 27 -9.27 -6.49 11.66
C THR A 27 -8.10 -7.13 10.90
N THR A 28 -8.38 -7.82 9.80
CA THR A 28 -7.39 -8.55 9.00
C THR A 28 -6.89 -7.73 7.80
N ASN A 29 -5.58 -7.76 7.54
CA ASN A 29 -4.99 -7.18 6.33
C ASN A 29 -5.44 -7.96 5.11
N ARG A 30 -5.91 -7.23 4.09
CA ARG A 30 -6.39 -7.82 2.85
C ARG A 30 -5.34 -7.78 1.73
N ILE A 31 -4.44 -6.81 1.83
CA ILE A 31 -3.22 -6.74 1.01
C ILE A 31 -2.06 -6.62 1.98
N THR A 32 -1.01 -7.39 1.75
CA THR A 32 0.24 -7.32 2.49
C THR A 32 1.40 -7.29 1.49
N VAL A 33 2.33 -6.36 1.69
CA VAL A 33 3.60 -6.31 0.97
C VAL A 33 4.69 -6.17 2.00
N THR A 34 5.65 -7.09 1.96
CA THR A 34 6.75 -7.14 2.92
C THR A 34 8.05 -6.63 2.31
N GLY A 35 8.97 -6.17 3.15
CA GLY A 35 10.32 -5.82 2.72
C GLY A 35 10.43 -4.55 1.87
N VAL A 36 9.53 -3.59 2.03
CA VAL A 36 9.58 -2.33 1.27
C VAL A 36 10.62 -1.40 1.89
N SER A 37 11.70 -1.16 1.16
CA SER A 37 12.76 -0.24 1.58
C SER A 37 12.40 1.21 1.28
N LEU A 38 12.41 2.06 2.31
CA LEU A 38 12.19 3.50 2.21
C LEU A 38 13.47 4.22 2.65
N VAL A 39 14.08 4.92 1.70
CA VAL A 39 15.39 5.55 1.85
C VAL A 39 15.22 7.01 2.25
N TYR A 40 16.19 7.52 3.02
CA TYR A 40 16.23 8.93 3.43
C TYR A 40 16.19 9.86 2.22
N GLY A 41 15.51 11.01 2.38
CA GLY A 41 15.51 12.05 1.36
C GLY A 41 14.66 11.74 0.14
N HIS A 42 13.66 10.85 0.24
CA HIS A 42 12.70 10.56 -0.82
C HIS A 42 11.25 10.69 -0.31
N VAL A 43 10.32 10.99 -1.22
CA VAL A 43 8.87 10.90 -0.94
C VAL A 43 8.29 9.74 -1.71
N TYR A 44 7.52 8.92 -1.01
CA TYR A 44 6.87 7.75 -1.57
C TYR A 44 5.35 7.90 -1.53
N THR A 45 4.69 7.44 -2.59
CA THR A 45 3.24 7.22 -2.59
C THR A 45 2.99 5.72 -2.43
N ILE A 46 2.23 5.35 -1.40
CA ILE A 46 1.75 3.97 -1.24
C ILE A 46 0.32 3.88 -1.77
N GLY A 47 0.15 3.23 -2.91
CA GLY A 47 -1.14 3.09 -3.58
C GLY A 47 -1.74 1.70 -3.40
N ALA A 48 -2.98 1.63 -2.90
CA ALA A 48 -3.79 0.40 -2.88
C ALA A 48 -4.83 0.45 -4.02
N ARG A 49 -4.88 -0.60 -4.85
CA ARG A 49 -5.82 -0.72 -5.98
C ARG A 49 -6.28 -2.16 -6.17
N GLY A 50 -7.25 -2.35 -7.05
CA GLY A 50 -7.74 -3.67 -7.45
C GLY A 50 -9.05 -4.07 -6.77
N ASP A 51 -9.62 -5.16 -7.27
CA ASP A 51 -10.86 -5.76 -6.79
C ASP A 51 -10.54 -6.84 -5.75
N THR A 52 -11.10 -6.67 -4.56
CA THR A 52 -10.84 -7.54 -3.41
C THR A 52 -11.61 -8.85 -3.43
N THR A 53 -12.62 -8.96 -4.29
CA THR A 53 -13.32 -10.22 -4.53
C THR A 53 -12.47 -11.17 -5.38
N VAL A 54 -11.50 -10.65 -6.13
CA VAL A 54 -10.56 -11.44 -6.92
C VAL A 54 -9.52 -12.07 -5.99
N THR A 55 -9.54 -13.40 -5.89
CA THR A 55 -8.58 -14.20 -5.10
C THR A 55 -7.42 -14.76 -5.91
N SER A 56 -7.50 -14.65 -7.24
CA SER A 56 -6.44 -15.10 -8.15
C SER A 56 -5.13 -14.35 -7.91
N SER A 57 -4.02 -15.08 -7.86
CA SER A 57 -2.67 -14.54 -7.72
C SER A 57 -2.03 -14.13 -9.05
N THR A 58 -2.67 -14.40 -10.19
CA THR A 58 -2.19 -13.99 -11.54
C THR A 58 -3.09 -13.04 -12.35
N ASP A 59 -4.39 -12.91 -12.03
CA ASP A 59 -5.28 -11.85 -12.58
C ASP A 59 -4.82 -10.38 -12.33
N ALA A 60 -4.64 -9.58 -13.39
CA ALA A 60 -4.19 -8.19 -13.28
C ALA A 60 -5.09 -7.26 -12.42
N LYS A 61 -6.35 -7.63 -12.17
CA LYS A 61 -7.32 -6.85 -11.38
C LYS A 61 -7.25 -7.15 -9.88
N ARG A 62 -6.44 -8.11 -9.44
CA ARG A 62 -6.32 -8.48 -8.02
C ARG A 62 -5.95 -7.27 -7.14
N PRO A 63 -6.14 -7.36 -5.82
CA PRO A 63 -5.65 -6.34 -4.90
C PRO A 63 -4.13 -6.23 -4.96
N LEU A 64 -3.65 -5.01 -5.18
CA LEU A 64 -2.23 -4.70 -5.31
C LEU A 64 -1.91 -3.49 -4.44
N LEU A 65 -0.78 -3.56 -3.76
CA LEU A 65 -0.17 -2.43 -3.07
C LEU A 65 1.18 -2.17 -3.74
N SER A 66 1.45 -0.91 -4.10
CA SER A 66 2.73 -0.52 -4.69
C SER A 66 3.26 0.74 -4.04
N SER A 67 4.57 0.78 -3.83
CA SER A 67 5.31 2.00 -3.52
C SER A 67 5.87 2.58 -4.82
N THR A 68 5.63 3.86 -5.04
CA THR A 68 6.26 4.61 -6.13
C THR A 68 7.04 5.77 -5.51
N THR A 69 8.34 5.84 -5.79
CA THR A 69 9.18 7.00 -5.48
C THR A 69 8.76 8.16 -6.37
N ASN A 70 8.45 9.31 -5.78
CA ASN A 70 7.98 10.47 -6.53
C ASN A 70 9.11 11.37 -7.04
N TRP A 71 10.35 11.17 -6.56
CA TRP A 71 11.55 11.89 -6.96
C TRP A 71 12.81 11.23 -6.37
#